data_AF-E6TYX6-F1
#
_entry.id   AF-E6TYX6-F1
#
_cell.length_a   1.000
_cell.length_b   1.000
_cell.length_c   1.000
_cell.angle_alpha   90.00
_cell.angle_beta   90.00
_cell.angle_gamma   90.00
#
_symmetry.space_group_name_H-M   'P 1'
#
loop_
_entity.id
_entity.type
_entity.pdbx_description
1 polymer ?
#
loop_
_entity_poly.entity_id
_entity_poly.type
_entity_poly.pdbx_seq_one_letter_code
_entity_poly.pdbx_strand_id
1 'polypeptide(L)'
;MVKVTIVNNTDVDHPMHLHGHFFYVVARNGEAISGSPIKKETLIVIPEESYEIVFVAENHGNWMFHCHELHHASSGMVAAVHYYDFEPVFTPDFTIPNKPE
;
A
#
# COMPACT_ATOMS: atom_id res chain seq x y z
N MET A 1 0.56 -10.24 -12.18
CA MET A 1 0.07 -8.89 -11.81
C MET A 1 -0.98 -9.03 -10.74
N VAL A 2 -0.99 -8.13 -9.77
CA VAL A 2 -1.96 -8.12 -8.65
C VAL A 2 -2.82 -6.88 -8.79
N LYS A 3 -4.14 -7.03 -8.64
CA LYS A 3 -5.10 -5.92 -8.60
C LYS A 3 -5.58 -5.73 -7.17
N VAL A 4 -5.61 -4.47 -6.73
CA VAL A 4 -6.10 -4.08 -5.41
C VAL A 4 -7.16 -3.01 -5.58
N THR A 5 -8.30 -3.19 -4.92
CA THR A 5 -9.33 -2.17 -4.80
C THR A 5 -9.21 -1.53 -3.43
N ILE A 6 -9.02 -0.22 -3.40
CA ILE A 6 -8.95 0.59 -2.18
C ILE A 6 -10.24 1.38 -2.10
N VAL A 7 -10.90 1.37 -0.95
CA VAL A 7 -12.16 2.10 -0.73
C VAL A 7 -12.01 2.91 0.55
N ASN A 8 -12.27 4.21 0.48
CA ASN A 8 -12.35 5.09 1.64
C ASN A 8 -13.81 5.38 1.96
N ASN A 9 -14.35 4.69 2.98
CA ASN A 9 -15.69 4.91 3.52
C ASN A 9 -15.66 5.80 4.77
N THR A 10 -14.72 6.76 4.83
CA THR A 10 -14.52 7.68 5.95
C THR A 10 -14.55 9.12 5.46
N ASP A 11 -14.58 10.07 6.39
CA ASP A 11 -14.62 11.51 6.15
C ASP A 11 -13.23 12.19 6.16
N VAL A 12 -12.15 11.40 6.18
CA VAL A 12 -10.77 11.89 6.16
C VAL A 12 -9.96 11.30 5.00
N ASP A 13 -8.91 12.00 4.58
CA ASP A 13 -8.00 11.55 3.51
C ASP A 13 -7.07 10.43 3.98
N HIS A 14 -6.82 9.44 3.12
CA HIS A 14 -5.83 8.38 3.37
C HIS A 14 -4.77 8.33 2.27
N PRO A 15 -3.55 8.85 2.50
CA PRO A 15 -2.41 8.63 1.60
C PRO A 15 -1.94 7.17 1.69
N MET A 16 -2.48 6.28 0.86
CA MET A 16 -2.15 4.86 0.86
C MET A 16 -0.84 4.59 0.10
N HIS A 17 0.12 3.98 0.78
CA HIS A 17 1.47 3.70 0.29
C HIS A 17 1.79 2.22 0.29
N LEU A 18 2.27 1.70 -0.84
CA LEU A 18 2.74 0.33 -0.99
C LEU A 18 4.27 0.29 -1.07
N HIS A 19 4.89 -0.33 -0.07
CA HIS A 19 6.34 -0.52 -0.05
C HIS A 19 6.81 -1.45 -1.17
N GLY A 20 8.02 -1.20 -1.66
CA GLY A 20 8.72 -2.07 -2.60
C GLY A 20 8.15 -2.10 -4.02
N HIS A 21 7.07 -1.36 -4.31
CA HIS A 21 6.41 -1.42 -5.62
C HIS A 21 6.01 -0.03 -6.11
N PHE A 22 6.01 0.13 -7.42
CA PHE A 22 5.14 1.10 -8.08
C PHE A 22 3.87 0.39 -8.55
N PHE A 23 2.76 1.10 -8.54
CA PHE A 23 1.49 0.65 -9.09
C PHE A 23 0.97 1.64 -10.13
N TYR A 24 0.06 1.16 -10.98
CA TYR A 24 -0.72 1.96 -11.91
C TYR A 24 -2.14 2.12 -11.39
N VAL A 25 -2.66 3.34 -11.42
CA VAL A 25 -4.09 3.60 -11.15
C VAL A 25 -4.88 3.32 -12.43
N VAL A 26 -5.81 2.36 -12.36
CA VAL A 26 -6.56 1.89 -13.54
C VAL A 26 -8.04 2.27 -13.51
N ALA A 27 -8.60 2.50 -12.33
CA ALA A 27 -9.96 3.04 -12.20
C ALA A 27 -10.10 3.92 -10.96
N ARG A 28 -11.06 4.85 -11.01
CA ARG A 28 -11.54 5.67 -9.89
C ARG A 28 -13.06 5.62 -9.87
N ASN A 29 -13.66 5.34 -8.72
CA ASN A 29 -15.12 5.27 -8.53
C ASN A 29 -15.83 4.37 -9.56
N GLY A 30 -15.20 3.26 -9.92
CA GLY A 30 -15.70 2.32 -10.94
C GLY A 30 -15.50 2.74 -12.40
N GLU A 31 -14.98 3.95 -12.65
CA GLU A 31 -14.68 4.44 -13.99
C GLU A 31 -13.20 4.24 -14.33
N ALA A 32 -12.93 3.67 -15.51
CA ALA A 32 -11.57 3.45 -15.97
C ALA A 32 -10.85 4.78 -16.22
N ILE A 33 -9.59 4.89 -15.79
CA ILE A 33 -8.77 6.06 -16.08
C ILE A 33 -8.43 6.07 -17.57
N SER A 34 -8.71 7.21 -18.22
CA SER A 34 -8.31 7.46 -19.61
C SER A 34 -7.05 8.32 -19.69
N GLY A 35 -6.28 8.19 -20.78
CA GLY A 35 -5.09 8.98 -21.03
C GLY A 35 -3.79 8.29 -20.62
N SER A 36 -2.78 9.09 -20.24
CA SER A 36 -1.46 8.59 -19.86
C SER A 36 -1.53 7.74 -18.59
N PRO A 37 -0.80 6.61 -18.49
CA PRO A 37 -0.77 5.79 -17.30
C PRO A 37 -0.30 6.58 -16.06
N ILE A 38 -1.08 6.54 -14.99
CA ILE A 38 -0.72 7.15 -13.71
C ILE A 38 0.07 6.12 -12.89
N LYS A 39 1.39 6.27 -12.82
CA LYS A 39 2.29 5.43 -12.03
C LYS A 39 2.65 6.11 -10.70
N LYS A 40 2.43 5.44 -9.57
CA LYS A 40 2.63 5.97 -8.21
C LYS A 40 3.16 4.89 -7.25
N GLU A 41 3.68 5.30 -6.10
CA GLU A 41 3.93 4.43 -4.94
C GLU A 41 3.03 4.81 -3.74
N THR A 42 2.56 6.07 -3.70
CA THR A 42 1.56 6.58 -2.77
C THR A 42 0.39 7.23 -3.52
N LEU A 43 -0.84 6.94 -3.10
CA LEU A 43 -2.08 7.48 -3.63
C LEU A 43 -2.94 8.04 -2.50
N ILE A 44 -3.31 9.32 -2.60
CA ILE A 44 -4.31 9.91 -1.70
C ILE A 44 -5.69 9.40 -2.10
N VAL A 45 -6.33 8.68 -1.19
CA VAL A 45 -7.72 8.22 -1.33
C VAL A 45 -8.57 9.14 -0.45
N ILE A 46 -9.23 10.10 -1.09
CA ILE A 46 -10.10 11.08 -0.40
C ILE A 46 -11.44 10.43 0.00
N PRO A 47 -12.23 11.07 0.88
CA PRO A 47 -13.52 10.58 1.35
C PRO A 47 -14.45 10.10 0.24
N GLU A 48 -15.14 8.99 0.51
CA GLU A 48 -16.16 8.37 -0.35
C GLU A 48 -15.67 7.98 -1.75
N GLU A 49 -14.35 7.83 -1.93
CA GLU A 49 -13.76 7.36 -3.18
C GLU A 49 -13.25 5.93 -3.12
N SER A 50 -13.25 5.30 -4.30
CA SER A 50 -12.57 4.03 -4.52
C SER A 50 -11.60 4.13 -5.68
N TYR A 51 -10.50 3.38 -5.59
CA TYR A 51 -9.50 3.27 -6.64
C TYR A 51 -9.18 1.81 -6.89
N GLU A 52 -9.00 1.46 -8.16
CA GLU A 52 -8.34 0.20 -8.52
C GLU A 52 -6.91 0.50 -8.93
N ILE A 53 -5.97 -0.19 -8.29
CA ILE A 53 -4.55 -0.14 -8.65
C ILE A 53 -4.07 -1.53 -9.10
N VAL A 54 -3.08 -1.54 -9.99
CA VAL A 54 -2.39 -2.77 -10.41
C VAL A 54 -0.90 -2.62 -10.23
N PHE A 55 -0.26 -3.66 -9.71
CA PHE A 55 1.20 -3.73 -9.63
C PHE A 55 1.74 -5.06 -10.13
N VAL A 56 3.00 -5.03 -10.54
CA VAL A 56 3.75 -6.20 -10.94
C VAL A 56 4.48 -6.72 -9.70
N ALA A 57 4.12 -7.92 -9.25
CA ALA A 57 4.68 -8.54 -8.07
C ALA A 57 6.01 -9.26 -8.39
N GLU A 58 7.06 -8.48 -8.68
CA GLU A 58 8.39 -8.99 -9.03
C GLU A 58 9.46 -8.67 -7.96
N ASN A 59 9.14 -7.81 -6.99
CA ASN A 59 10.04 -7.51 -5.88
C ASN A 59 9.69 -8.43 -4.69
N HIS A 60 10.27 -9.63 -4.65
CA HIS A 60 9.98 -10.65 -3.63
C HIS A 60 10.33 -10.13 -2.23
N GLY A 61 9.40 -10.23 -1.29
CA GLY A 61 9.58 -9.72 0.06
C GLY A 61 8.32 -9.80 0.92
N ASN A 62 8.43 -9.30 2.14
CA ASN A 62 7.28 -8.96 2.98
C ASN A 62 7.17 -7.44 3.00
N TRP A 63 6.13 -6.90 2.37
CA TRP A 63 5.96 -5.47 2.19
C TRP A 63 4.76 -4.94 2.96
N MET A 64 4.91 -3.74 3.51
CA MET A 64 3.80 -3.04 4.15
C MET A 64 2.99 -2.28 3.10
N PHE A 65 1.67 -2.30 3.27
CA PHE A 65 0.73 -1.45 2.56
C PHE A 65 -0.09 -0.70 3.61
N HIS A 66 0.09 0.61 3.72
CA HIS A 66 -0.48 1.36 4.85
C HIS A 66 -0.76 2.81 4.50
N CYS A 67 -1.54 3.47 5.35
CA CYS A 67 -1.75 4.91 5.28
C CYS A 67 -0.47 5.64 5.72
N HIS A 68 -0.10 6.70 5.00
CA HIS A 68 1.08 7.52 5.25
C HIS A 68 0.79 8.69 6.21
N GLU A 69 -0.36 8.64 6.87
CA GLU A 69 -0.67 9.40 8.07
C GLU A 69 -0.34 8.53 9.28
N LEU A 70 0.68 8.92 10.06
CA LEU A 70 1.33 8.04 11.03
C LEU A 70 0.36 7.56 12.11
N HIS A 71 -0.54 8.43 12.57
CA HIS A 71 -1.51 8.06 13.60
C HIS A 71 -2.58 7.08 13.10
N HIS A 72 -2.89 7.08 11.79
CA HIS A 72 -3.75 6.05 11.19
C HIS A 72 -3.01 4.71 11.11
N ALA A 73 -1.75 4.71 10.66
CA ALA A 73 -0.93 3.51 10.58
C ALA A 73 -0.71 2.87 11.96
N SER A 74 -0.31 3.65 12.96
CA SER A 74 -0.06 3.15 14.32
C SER A 74 -1.34 2.67 15.02
N SER A 75 -2.51 3.18 14.60
CA SER A 75 -3.83 2.70 15.05
C SER A 75 -4.31 1.45 14.31
N GLY A 76 -3.51 0.89 13.40
CA GLY A 76 -3.78 -0.39 12.73
C GLY A 76 -4.22 -0.30 11.27
N MET A 77 -4.15 0.88 10.62
CA MET A 77 -4.39 1.00 9.17
C MET A 77 -3.20 0.50 8.36
N VAL A 78 -2.92 -0.79 8.51
CA VAL A 78 -1.81 -1.51 7.91
C VAL A 78 -2.29 -2.84 7.33
N ALA A 79 -1.73 -3.19 6.19
CA ALA A 79 -1.86 -4.49 5.56
C ALA A 79 -0.48 -4.96 5.12
N ALA A 80 -0.33 -6.26 4.91
CA ALA A 80 0.93 -6.84 4.47
C ALA A 80 0.75 -7.55 3.12
N VAL A 81 1.74 -7.41 2.25
CA VAL A 81 1.88 -8.12 0.98
C VAL A 81 3.02 -9.11 1.13
N HIS A 82 2.67 -10.40 1.23
CA HIS A 82 3.60 -11.50 1.43
C HIS A 82 3.77 -12.30 0.15
N TYR A 83 5.03 -12.57 -0.20
CA TYR A 83 5.37 -13.51 -1.25
C TYR A 83 5.53 -14.89 -0.62
N TYR A 84 4.76 -15.87 -1.10
CA TYR A 84 4.67 -17.20 -0.49
C TYR A 84 6.02 -17.92 -0.37
N ASP A 85 6.93 -17.68 -1.31
CA ASP A 85 8.24 -18.31 -1.43
C ASP A 85 9.40 -17.43 -0.92
N PHE A 86 9.09 -16.29 -0.28
CA PHE A 86 10.10 -15.40 0.25
C PHE A 86 10.56 -15.81 1.66
N GLU A 87 11.85 -16.08 1.79
CA GLU A 87 12.51 -16.29 3.07
C GLU A 87 13.37 -15.06 3.44
N PRO A 88 13.14 -14.43 4.61
CA PRO A 88 13.90 -13.25 5.01
C PRO A 88 15.37 -13.63 5.29
N VAL A 89 16.28 -12.94 4.61
CA VAL A 89 17.74 -13.06 4.85
C VAL A 89 18.22 -12.34 6.11
N PHE A 90 17.33 -11.60 6.77
CA PHE A 90 17.60 -10.85 7.98
C PHE A 90 16.87 -11.49 9.17
N THR A 91 17.62 -11.80 10.23
CA THR A 91 17.06 -12.19 11.53
C THR A 91 17.10 -10.97 12.46
N PRO A 92 15.95 -10.49 12.96
CA PRO A 92 15.94 -9.39 13.91
C PRO A 92 16.72 -9.74 15.18
N ASP A 93 17.63 -8.85 15.58
CA ASP A 93 18.30 -8.93 16.88
C ASP A 93 17.50 -8.14 17.93
N PHE A 94 16.73 -8.87 18.72
CA PHE A 94 15.89 -8.29 19.78
C PHE A 94 16.68 -7.85 21.02
N THR A 95 18.01 -8.02 21.05
CA THR A 95 18.86 -7.49 22.13
C THR A 95 19.27 -6.03 21.90
N ILE A 96 19.11 -5.53 20.67
CA ILE A 96 19.34 -4.12 20.35
C ILE A 96 18.19 -3.29 20.95
N PRO A 97 18.49 -2.23 21.74
CA PRO A 97 17.47 -1.47 22.47
C PRO A 97 16.62 -0.55 21.60
N ASN A 98 16.51 -0.84 20.29
CA ASN A 98 15.62 -0.13 19.38
C ASN A 98 14.19 -0.43 19.81
N LYS A 99 13.48 0.60 20.25
CA LYS A 99 12.04 0.55 20.45
C LYS A 99 11.40 1.18 19.22
N PRO A 100 10.59 0.44 18.44
CA PRO A 100 9.62 1.10 17.57
C PRO A 100 8.79 2.06 18.43
N GLU A 101 8.39 3.18 17.84
CA GLU A 101 7.53 4.18 18.50
C GLU A 101 6.26 3.55 19.10
#